data_AF-A0A932WL47-F1
#
_entry.id   AF-A0A932WL47-F1
#
_cell.length_a   1.000
_cell.length_b   1.000
_cell.length_c   1.000
_cell.angle_alpha   90.00
_cell.angle_beta   90.00
_cell.angle_gamma   90.00
#
_symmetry.space_group_name_H-M   'P 1'
#
loop_
_entity.id
_entity.type
_entity.pdbx_description
1 polymer ?
#
loop_
_entity_poly.entity_id
_entity_poly.type
_entity_poly.pdbx_seq_one_letter_code
_entity_poly.pdbx_strand_id
1 'polypeptide(L)'
;MAPRARHAQGDLPPAGAWVPGSRSRPRPVRRLRPPAHGRASAADPPRVPDPLAAARCRRAGPPRPAGRHRSPGRGGGAAVRRRAPPGAGHRAARVQGILRRAPRAARAAAAPAQPARADGDGLPRPGARAGQPENDPRRTPAGAVRRRPARHARPAAADAARRGLEEPGSRRGPQPARALPGRRRATGRPRRDARLRARGADRAGAALRGRRPADPAADHQPDLLASLADPRRVVERKTARDFRAALAPVFAPGLARAEQWDALRRLKQAEELQVVWRYLLGTASIDRYAREMTALAEATLAAGWTLAQMDLVERHGVPRDGRGRFVPAVLVAMGKLGGREIVTGSDLDVFVVFAGDGATDGPTRVEAHTFWSDCVARLAATLGDITAAGVAFPVDLRLRPGSKGSGFAASLDALERYYREHGDLWERQTLVRARLVLGDRVLARRVRVVLRALVYGAPLDRTGLKEIAEVRARMQVELGKETPGRLHVKFGRGGLVDVEFLAQALQLVHGAGAVEVRCCATAAALRGLARVGALEAGAAAALVEHARFLRRLSAALRLLGARPADTLDLAGPMPARVASALGHASRAEFLAEYRRRTGAVRAAWEALRA
;
A
#
# COMPACT_ATOMS: atom_id res chain seq x y z
N MET A 1 1.96 -28.86 51.58
CA MET A 1 1.55 -27.66 52.34
C MET A 1 2.11 -26.42 51.66
N ALA A 2 1.29 -25.35 51.61
CA ALA A 2 1.61 -23.94 51.29
C ALA A 2 2.01 -23.57 49.83
N PRO A 3 1.65 -22.35 49.36
CA PRO A 3 1.00 -22.17 48.05
C PRO A 3 1.68 -21.21 47.05
N ARG A 4 1.16 -21.25 45.82
CA ARG A 4 1.52 -20.50 44.61
C ARG A 4 1.12 -19.02 44.66
N ALA A 5 2.05 -18.12 44.32
CA ALA A 5 1.78 -16.72 44.01
C ALA A 5 1.39 -16.55 42.52
N ARG A 6 0.26 -15.88 42.28
CA ARG A 6 -0.25 -15.50 40.95
C ARG A 6 0.28 -14.11 40.59
N HIS A 7 0.97 -13.98 39.46
CA HIS A 7 1.26 -12.67 38.86
C HIS A 7 0.00 -12.12 38.17
N ALA A 8 -0.43 -10.94 38.58
CA ALA A 8 -1.53 -10.20 37.97
C ALA A 8 -1.08 -9.59 36.63
N GLN A 9 -1.84 -9.91 35.58
CA GLN A 9 -1.82 -9.23 34.29
C GLN A 9 -2.37 -7.82 34.46
N GLY A 10 -1.54 -6.81 34.17
CA GLY A 10 -1.96 -5.43 33.98
C GLY A 10 -2.38 -5.22 32.52
N ASP A 11 -3.66 -5.00 32.29
CA ASP A 11 -4.20 -4.55 31.01
C ASP A 11 -3.81 -3.10 30.74
N LEU A 12 -3.15 -2.85 29.60
CA LEU A 12 -2.89 -1.52 29.06
C LEU A 12 -4.16 -0.96 28.38
N PRO A 13 -4.49 0.34 28.52
CA PRO A 13 -5.68 0.92 27.91
C PRO A 13 -5.55 1.08 26.39
N PRO A 14 -6.66 1.19 25.64
CA PRO A 14 -6.63 1.41 24.21
C PRO A 14 -6.15 2.83 23.87
N ALA A 15 -5.27 2.94 22.88
CA ALA A 15 -4.80 4.21 22.35
C ALA A 15 -5.93 4.99 21.67
N GLY A 16 -6.04 6.29 21.99
CA GLY A 16 -6.75 7.28 21.16
C GLY A 16 -8.04 7.85 21.75
N ALA A 17 -7.95 8.55 22.88
CA ALA A 17 -8.85 9.65 23.24
C ALA A 17 -8.10 10.55 24.23
N TRP A 18 -7.68 11.74 23.79
CA TRP A 18 -7.18 12.76 24.70
C TRP A 18 -8.38 13.64 25.12
N VAL A 19 -8.67 13.68 26.41
CA VAL A 19 -9.68 14.57 27.01
C VAL A 19 -8.94 15.61 27.85
N PRO A 20 -9.08 16.93 27.62
CA PRO A 20 -8.42 17.92 28.45
C PRO A 20 -9.18 18.11 29.77
N GLY A 21 -8.49 17.89 30.89
CA GLY A 21 -8.93 18.30 32.22
C GLY A 21 -8.72 19.81 32.45
N SER A 22 -9.66 20.44 33.16
CA SER A 22 -9.68 21.85 33.54
C SER A 22 -8.60 22.22 34.58
N ARG A 23 -7.96 23.38 34.38
CA ARG A 23 -7.16 24.16 35.37
C ARG A 23 -8.03 24.51 36.60
N SER A 24 -7.60 24.85 37.82
CA SER A 24 -6.33 25.30 38.45
C SER A 24 -6.59 25.36 39.99
N ARG A 25 -5.59 25.40 40.90
CA ARG A 25 -5.05 26.61 41.60
C ARG A 25 -4.20 26.24 42.85
N PRO A 26 -3.43 27.18 43.46
CA PRO A 26 -2.11 26.97 44.06
C PRO A 26 -2.08 26.75 45.58
N ARG A 27 -0.88 26.41 46.10
CA ARG A 27 -0.54 26.23 47.53
C ARG A 27 -0.54 27.56 48.32
N PRO A 28 -0.89 27.56 49.63
CA PRO A 28 -0.51 28.63 50.54
C PRO A 28 0.52 28.19 51.60
N VAL A 29 1.28 29.18 52.09
CA VAL A 29 2.20 29.09 53.24
C VAL A 29 1.60 29.87 54.42
N ARG A 30 1.89 29.35 55.62
CA ARG A 30 1.86 29.94 56.99
C ARG A 30 0.56 29.91 57.80
N ARG A 31 0.79 29.53 59.07
CA ARG A 31 -0.11 29.27 60.20
C ARG A 31 -0.65 30.56 60.80
N LEU A 32 -1.91 30.54 61.26
CA LEU A 32 -2.42 31.24 62.44
C LEU A 32 -3.63 30.45 63.00
N ARG A 33 -3.78 30.46 64.34
CA ARG A 33 -4.76 29.71 65.16
C ARG A 33 -6.21 30.29 65.06
N PRO A 34 -7.25 29.53 65.50
CA PRO A 34 -8.67 29.85 65.26
C PRO A 34 -9.32 30.68 66.40
N PRO A 35 -10.56 31.15 66.18
CA PRO A 35 -11.62 30.72 67.12
C PRO A 35 -12.99 30.40 66.48
N ALA A 36 -13.55 29.30 66.98
CA ALA A 36 -14.90 28.95 67.42
C ALA A 36 -16.21 29.62 66.89
N HIS A 37 -17.17 28.71 66.67
CA HIS A 37 -18.64 28.77 66.80
C HIS A 37 -19.53 29.39 65.70
N GLY A 38 -20.52 28.58 65.28
CA GLY A 38 -21.72 29.02 64.54
C GLY A 38 -22.32 27.90 63.68
N ARG A 39 -23.22 27.07 64.24
CA ARG A 39 -24.08 26.16 63.48
C ARG A 39 -25.27 26.93 62.91
N ALA A 40 -25.55 26.81 61.61
CA ALA A 40 -26.89 26.94 61.04
C ALA A 40 -26.99 26.24 59.67
N SER A 41 -28.16 25.64 59.45
CA SER A 41 -28.60 24.72 58.39
C SER A 41 -28.75 25.38 57.01
N ALA A 42 -28.51 24.63 55.91
CA ALA A 42 -29.43 24.53 54.76
C ALA A 42 -28.88 23.68 53.59
N ALA A 43 -29.71 22.70 53.18
CA ALA A 43 -29.95 22.17 51.83
C ALA A 43 -28.82 21.43 51.04
N ASP A 44 -28.99 20.11 50.93
CA ASP A 44 -28.35 19.24 49.94
C ASP A 44 -28.87 19.49 48.51
N PRO A 45 -27.99 19.57 47.49
CA PRO A 45 -28.34 19.29 46.10
C PRO A 45 -28.02 17.82 45.72
N PRO A 46 -28.67 17.27 44.67
CA PRO A 46 -28.93 15.84 44.54
C PRO A 46 -27.72 15.00 44.09
N ARG A 47 -27.64 13.79 44.65
CA ARG A 47 -26.70 12.72 44.29
C ARG A 47 -27.02 12.17 42.89
N VAL A 48 -26.03 12.21 42.00
CA VAL A 48 -26.03 11.42 40.75
C VAL A 48 -25.42 10.03 41.07
N PRO A 49 -26.09 8.91 40.73
CA PRO A 49 -25.60 7.59 41.05
C PRO A 49 -24.46 7.13 40.12
N ASP A 50 -23.44 6.57 40.76
CA ASP A 50 -22.28 5.86 40.22
C ASP A 50 -22.70 4.48 39.66
N PRO A 51 -22.43 4.12 38.38
CA PRO A 51 -22.78 2.80 37.87
C PRO A 51 -21.53 1.98 37.51
N LEU A 52 -20.86 1.41 38.51
CA LEU A 52 -20.11 0.15 38.36
C LEU A 52 -20.22 -0.71 39.62
N ALA A 53 -21.33 -1.42 39.77
CA ALA A 53 -21.43 -2.56 40.67
C ALA A 53 -22.10 -3.77 39.99
N ALA A 54 -21.27 -4.80 39.85
CA ALA A 54 -21.59 -6.22 39.86
C ALA A 54 -22.37 -6.86 38.69
N ALA A 55 -21.60 -7.60 37.90
CA ALA A 55 -22.06 -8.80 37.21
C ALA A 55 -22.51 -9.89 38.21
N ARG A 56 -23.58 -10.65 37.89
CA ARG A 56 -23.60 -12.13 37.82
C ARG A 56 -24.99 -12.72 37.55
N CYS A 57 -25.04 -13.51 36.47
CA CYS A 57 -25.80 -14.75 36.21
C CYS A 57 -27.18 -15.00 36.85
N ARG A 58 -28.20 -15.29 36.01
CA ARG A 58 -28.80 -16.65 35.84
C ARG A 58 -29.91 -16.67 34.75
N ARG A 59 -30.21 -17.91 34.31
CA ARG A 59 -30.98 -18.40 33.16
C ARG A 59 -32.52 -18.31 33.32
N ALA A 60 -33.24 -18.15 32.20
CA ALA A 60 -34.52 -18.79 31.77
C ALA A 60 -35.04 -17.99 30.54
N GLY A 61 -35.28 -18.52 29.33
CA GLY A 61 -36.31 -19.48 28.90
C GLY A 61 -37.51 -18.71 28.29
N PRO A 62 -37.86 -18.85 26.98
CA PRO A 62 -38.90 -18.03 26.35
C PRO A 62 -40.27 -18.75 26.28
N PRO A 63 -41.41 -18.04 26.24
CA PRO A 63 -42.69 -18.65 25.91
C PRO A 63 -43.10 -18.40 24.44
N ARG A 64 -43.90 -19.33 23.92
CA ARG A 64 -44.57 -19.35 22.61
C ARG A 64 -46.04 -19.81 22.83
N PRO A 65 -46.97 -19.79 21.85
CA PRO A 65 -48.11 -18.88 21.80
C PRO A 65 -49.51 -19.57 21.87
N ALA A 66 -50.58 -18.77 21.94
CA ALA A 66 -51.98 -19.13 21.65
C ALA A 66 -52.66 -17.93 20.95
N GLY A 67 -53.64 -18.02 20.06
CA GLY A 67 -54.48 -19.12 19.60
C GLY A 67 -55.22 -18.72 18.30
N ARG A 68 -55.91 -19.69 17.72
CA ARG A 68 -56.61 -19.65 16.43
C ARG A 68 -58.02 -19.02 16.55
N HIS A 69 -58.52 -18.42 15.47
CA HIS A 69 -59.95 -18.49 15.11
C HIS A 69 -60.12 -18.62 13.58
N ARG A 70 -61.14 -19.42 13.19
CA ARG A 70 -61.49 -19.89 11.84
C ARG A 70 -62.65 -19.07 11.24
N SER A 71 -62.55 -18.77 9.93
CA SER A 71 -63.56 -18.91 8.84
C SER A 71 -64.92 -18.16 8.90
N PRO A 72 -65.75 -18.14 7.81
CA PRO A 72 -65.50 -18.02 6.35
C PRO A 72 -66.43 -17.00 5.63
N GLY A 73 -66.21 -16.69 4.34
CA GLY A 73 -67.20 -16.00 3.50
C GLY A 73 -66.84 -15.93 2.00
N ARG A 74 -67.71 -16.53 1.17
CA ARG A 74 -67.76 -16.59 -0.31
C ARG A 74 -67.97 -15.17 -0.91
N GLY A 75 -67.78 -14.81 -2.19
CA GLY A 75 -67.51 -15.48 -3.46
C GLY A 75 -67.64 -14.44 -4.62
N GLY A 76 -67.23 -14.81 -5.85
CA GLY A 76 -67.45 -14.09 -7.13
C GLY A 76 -66.58 -12.84 -7.32
N GLY A 77 -65.89 -12.56 -8.43
CA GLY A 77 -65.99 -13.01 -9.82
C GLY A 77 -66.08 -11.78 -10.71
N ALA A 78 -64.97 -11.36 -11.36
CA ALA A 78 -64.96 -10.68 -12.66
C ALA A 78 -63.52 -10.25 -13.04
N ALA A 79 -63.12 -10.63 -14.25
CA ALA A 79 -61.86 -10.29 -14.87
C ALA A 79 -61.90 -8.87 -15.48
N VAL A 80 -60.83 -8.10 -15.29
CA VAL A 80 -60.42 -7.06 -16.24
C VAL A 80 -58.90 -7.12 -16.41
N ARG A 81 -58.49 -7.46 -17.63
CA ARG A 81 -57.11 -7.38 -18.11
C ARG A 81 -56.68 -5.91 -18.19
N ARG A 82 -55.46 -5.58 -17.76
CA ARG A 82 -54.66 -4.48 -18.35
C ARG A 82 -53.15 -4.67 -18.10
N ARG A 83 -52.49 -5.13 -19.17
CA ARG A 83 -51.13 -4.87 -19.67
C ARG A 83 -50.04 -4.45 -18.67
N ALA A 84 -49.03 -5.32 -18.54
CA ALA A 84 -47.67 -4.97 -18.13
C ALA A 84 -46.86 -4.43 -19.33
N PRO A 85 -45.93 -3.48 -19.15
CA PRO A 85 -45.06 -3.00 -20.22
C PRO A 85 -43.88 -3.98 -20.47
N PRO A 86 -43.45 -4.18 -21.72
CA PRO A 86 -42.31 -5.04 -22.04
C PRO A 86 -41.01 -4.23 -22.16
N GLY A 87 -39.88 -4.88 -21.88
CA GLY A 87 -38.61 -4.59 -22.56
C GLY A 87 -37.45 -4.11 -21.69
N ALA A 88 -36.62 -5.06 -21.24
CA ALA A 88 -35.15 -4.91 -21.16
C ALA A 88 -34.46 -6.27 -20.93
N GLY A 89 -34.90 -7.32 -21.63
CA GLY A 89 -34.15 -8.55 -21.78
C GLY A 89 -33.36 -8.48 -23.08
N HIS A 90 -32.08 -8.12 -23.01
CA HIS A 90 -31.00 -8.39 -23.98
C HIS A 90 -29.93 -7.30 -23.89
N ARG A 91 -28.95 -7.49 -23.00
CA ARG A 91 -27.58 -6.94 -23.10
C ARG A 91 -26.71 -7.54 -21.98
N ALA A 92 -26.62 -8.87 -21.97
CA ALA A 92 -25.68 -9.63 -21.14
C ALA A 92 -25.25 -10.90 -21.88
N ALA A 93 -24.79 -10.74 -23.12
CA ALA A 93 -24.26 -11.84 -23.92
C ALA A 93 -23.31 -11.29 -25.00
N ARG A 94 -22.07 -10.96 -24.62
CA ARG A 94 -20.87 -10.92 -25.48
C ARG A 94 -19.62 -10.48 -24.71
N VAL A 95 -19.30 -11.17 -23.61
CA VAL A 95 -17.92 -11.22 -23.04
C VAL A 95 -17.52 -12.67 -22.67
N GLN A 96 -18.36 -13.67 -23.00
CA GLN A 96 -18.18 -15.05 -22.53
C GLN A 96 -17.46 -15.99 -23.54
N GLY A 97 -16.83 -15.46 -24.59
CA GLY A 97 -16.38 -16.26 -25.74
C GLY A 97 -14.88 -16.54 -25.92
N ILE A 98 -13.95 -15.92 -25.16
CA ILE A 98 -12.52 -15.88 -25.57
C ILE A 98 -11.56 -16.66 -24.64
N LEU A 99 -12.06 -17.52 -23.74
CA LEU A 99 -11.18 -18.35 -22.88
C LEU A 99 -11.38 -19.87 -23.02
N ARG A 100 -11.91 -20.37 -24.13
CA ARG A 100 -11.99 -21.82 -24.41
C ARG A 100 -11.60 -22.16 -25.85
N ARG A 101 -10.54 -23.01 -25.98
CA ARG A 101 -9.99 -23.74 -27.16
C ARG A 101 -9.06 -22.93 -28.09
N ALA A 102 -7.92 -23.39 -28.64
CA ALA A 102 -6.98 -24.54 -28.57
C ALA A 102 -5.80 -24.22 -29.56
N PRO A 103 -4.93 -25.11 -30.12
CA PRO A 103 -4.25 -26.34 -29.69
C PRO A 103 -2.70 -26.33 -29.96
N ARG A 104 -2.08 -27.52 -29.89
CA ARG A 104 -0.65 -27.89 -30.05
C ARG A 104 -0.11 -27.86 -31.50
N ALA A 105 1.18 -27.51 -31.61
CA ALA A 105 2.28 -28.03 -32.46
C ALA A 105 2.14 -28.25 -33.99
N ALA A 106 3.03 -27.62 -34.77
CA ALA A 106 3.73 -28.20 -35.93
C ALA A 106 5.02 -27.41 -36.28
N ARG A 107 5.99 -28.08 -36.89
CA ARG A 107 7.39 -27.70 -37.16
C ARG A 107 7.61 -27.08 -38.56
N ALA A 108 8.67 -26.26 -38.65
CA ALA A 108 9.72 -26.17 -39.70
C ALA A 108 9.48 -25.53 -41.10
N ALA A 109 10.63 -25.02 -41.62
CA ALA A 109 10.99 -24.54 -42.97
C ALA A 109 10.85 -23.01 -43.19
N ALA A 110 11.93 -22.22 -43.15
CA ALA A 110 13.01 -22.00 -44.15
C ALA A 110 12.71 -20.78 -45.06
N ALA A 111 13.62 -19.81 -45.07
CA ALA A 111 13.67 -18.63 -45.96
C ALA A 111 14.04 -19.03 -47.40
N PRO A 112 13.90 -18.13 -48.41
CA PRO A 112 15.03 -17.25 -48.72
C PRO A 112 14.71 -15.85 -49.31
N ALA A 113 15.74 -14.99 -49.21
CA ALA A 113 16.30 -14.01 -50.16
C ALA A 113 15.47 -12.85 -50.80
N GLN A 114 16.09 -11.67 -50.72
CA GLN A 114 15.87 -10.45 -51.53
C GLN A 114 16.44 -10.61 -52.96
N PRO A 115 16.17 -9.63 -53.85
CA PRO A 115 17.32 -8.88 -54.38
C PRO A 115 17.14 -7.33 -54.41
N ALA A 116 18.30 -6.68 -54.55
CA ALA A 116 18.61 -5.26 -54.77
C ALA A 116 18.19 -4.78 -56.20
N ARG A 117 18.29 -3.55 -56.72
CA ARG A 117 18.88 -2.23 -56.39
C ARG A 117 18.45 -1.22 -57.50
N ALA A 118 18.92 0.03 -57.39
CA ALA A 118 19.08 1.10 -58.40
C ALA A 118 17.87 2.03 -58.65
N ASP A 119 18.00 3.31 -58.99
CA ASP A 119 18.96 4.43 -58.79
C ASP A 119 18.26 5.65 -59.44
N GLY A 120 18.66 6.89 -59.10
CA GLY A 120 18.47 8.05 -59.99
C GLY A 120 17.70 9.25 -59.45
N ASP A 121 18.47 10.22 -58.95
CA ASP A 121 18.54 11.65 -59.33
C ASP A 121 17.31 12.57 -59.40
N GLY A 122 17.51 13.81 -58.92
CA GLY A 122 16.96 15.00 -59.57
C GLY A 122 16.25 16.02 -58.66
N LEU A 123 17.02 16.96 -58.08
CA LEU A 123 16.55 18.30 -57.69
C LEU A 123 16.20 19.11 -58.97
N PRO A 124 15.30 20.13 -58.93
CA PRO A 124 15.68 21.48 -58.47
C PRO A 124 14.58 22.33 -57.78
N ARG A 125 15.04 23.40 -57.08
CA ARG A 125 14.25 24.58 -56.65
C ARG A 125 14.22 25.65 -57.77
N PRO A 126 13.27 26.61 -57.74
CA PRO A 126 13.55 28.00 -57.30
C PRO A 126 12.40 28.57 -56.41
N GLY A 127 12.55 29.53 -55.48
CA GLY A 127 13.04 30.92 -55.57
C GLY A 127 11.82 31.87 -55.76
N ALA A 128 11.23 32.54 -54.77
CA ALA A 128 11.63 33.78 -54.05
C ALA A 128 10.58 34.91 -54.24
N ARG A 129 10.56 35.87 -53.29
CA ARG A 129 9.78 37.15 -53.17
C ARG A 129 8.47 37.07 -52.38
N ALA A 130 8.07 38.04 -51.55
CA ALA A 130 8.68 39.22 -50.91
C ALA A 130 7.61 39.81 -49.95
N GLY A 131 8.00 40.52 -48.88
CA GLY A 131 7.11 41.47 -48.19
C GLY A 131 7.09 41.41 -46.65
N GLN A 132 8.02 42.12 -46.00
CA GLN A 132 7.79 42.81 -44.71
C GLN A 132 7.59 44.31 -44.99
N PRO A 133 7.04 45.08 -44.03
CA PRO A 133 7.88 45.94 -43.15
C PRO A 133 7.57 45.71 -41.65
N GLU A 134 8.57 45.66 -40.73
CA GLU A 134 9.21 46.76 -39.95
C GLU A 134 8.25 47.53 -39.01
N ASN A 135 8.53 47.94 -37.75
CA ASN A 135 9.68 48.09 -36.84
C ASN A 135 9.08 48.24 -35.40
N ASP A 136 9.52 47.59 -34.30
CA ASP A 136 10.66 47.85 -33.36
C ASP A 136 10.63 49.22 -32.62
N PRO A 137 11.37 49.53 -31.52
CA PRO A 137 11.92 48.78 -30.35
C PRO A 137 11.64 49.48 -28.96
N ARG A 138 12.05 48.86 -27.83
CA ARG A 138 13.12 49.40 -26.92
C ARG A 138 13.27 48.69 -25.56
N ARG A 139 14.52 48.25 -25.32
CA ARG A 139 15.38 48.27 -24.10
C ARG A 139 15.63 46.98 -23.29
N THR A 140 16.83 46.45 -23.52
CA THR A 140 17.79 45.75 -22.62
C THR A 140 19.05 46.65 -22.48
N PRO A 141 20.21 46.29 -21.84
CA PRO A 141 20.61 45.11 -21.03
C PRO A 141 21.51 45.40 -19.78
N ALA A 142 21.89 44.32 -19.05
CA ALA A 142 23.22 43.97 -18.44
C ALA A 142 23.05 43.32 -17.04
N GLY A 143 23.79 42.30 -16.57
CA GLY A 143 24.97 41.59 -17.05
C GLY A 143 25.19 40.26 -16.30
N ALA A 144 26.17 39.47 -16.76
CA ALA A 144 26.39 38.05 -16.46
C ALA A 144 27.64 37.79 -15.59
N VAL A 145 27.68 36.67 -14.85
CA VAL A 145 28.91 35.90 -14.56
C VAL A 145 28.61 34.39 -14.55
N ARG A 146 29.37 33.63 -15.35
CA ARG A 146 29.40 32.15 -15.42
C ARG A 146 30.61 31.60 -14.66
N ARG A 147 30.51 30.39 -14.08
CA ARG A 147 31.65 29.47 -13.91
C ARG A 147 31.25 27.99 -14.15
N ARG A 148 32.05 27.29 -14.97
CA ARG A 148 32.12 25.82 -15.19
C ARG A 148 33.17 25.20 -14.24
N PRO A 149 33.19 23.88 -14.05
CA PRO A 149 34.23 23.02 -14.68
C PRO A 149 33.69 21.60 -15.02
N ALA A 150 34.38 20.62 -15.60
CA ALA A 150 35.48 20.47 -16.55
C ALA A 150 35.39 19.00 -17.04
N ARG A 151 35.72 18.73 -18.31
CA ARG A 151 35.81 17.39 -18.88
C ARG A 151 37.28 16.95 -18.87
N HIS A 152 37.56 15.71 -18.47
CA HIS A 152 38.84 15.05 -18.78
C HIS A 152 38.63 13.69 -19.44
N ALA A 153 39.60 13.41 -20.31
CA ALA A 153 39.58 12.48 -21.42
C ALA A 153 40.05 11.06 -21.04
N ARG A 154 39.75 10.12 -21.94
CA ARG A 154 40.34 8.78 -22.00
C ARG A 154 41.77 8.83 -22.55
N PRO A 155 42.54 7.76 -22.34
CA PRO A 155 43.46 7.25 -23.36
C PRO A 155 43.12 5.82 -23.82
N ALA A 156 43.32 5.57 -25.12
CA ALA A 156 43.72 4.29 -25.72
C ALA A 156 45.27 4.26 -25.73
N ALA A 157 46.04 3.18 -25.89
CA ALA A 157 45.89 1.88 -26.52
C ALA A 157 47.00 0.94 -26.00
N ALA A 158 46.92 -0.37 -26.27
CA ALA A 158 48.06 -1.18 -26.73
C ALA A 158 47.60 -2.60 -27.15
N ASP A 159 48.06 -2.96 -28.35
CA ASP A 159 48.01 -4.26 -29.03
C ASP A 159 48.57 -5.44 -28.22
N ALA A 160 48.11 -6.66 -28.50
CA ALA A 160 48.85 -7.61 -29.35
C ALA A 160 48.42 -9.08 -29.16
N ALA A 161 48.49 -9.78 -30.29
CA ALA A 161 48.84 -11.19 -30.45
C ALA A 161 47.75 -12.28 -30.34
N ARG A 162 47.42 -12.74 -31.55
CA ARG A 162 46.73 -13.94 -32.03
C ARG A 162 47.41 -15.28 -31.63
N ARG A 163 46.67 -16.35 -31.99
CA ARG A 163 47.05 -17.78 -32.19
C ARG A 163 46.86 -18.62 -30.91
N GLY A 164 46.35 -19.84 -30.94
CA GLY A 164 45.93 -20.78 -31.99
C GLY A 164 45.23 -21.95 -31.26
N LEU A 165 44.16 -22.50 -31.84
CA LEU A 165 44.09 -23.90 -32.31
C LEU A 165 44.31 -24.95 -31.20
N GLU A 166 43.24 -25.70 -30.88
CA GLU A 166 43.12 -27.16 -31.08
C GLU A 166 42.00 -27.74 -30.19
N GLU A 167 40.95 -28.28 -30.83
CA GLU A 167 40.20 -29.42 -30.27
C GLU A 167 41.01 -30.70 -30.55
N PRO A 168 40.83 -31.78 -29.79
CA PRO A 168 39.86 -32.79 -30.28
C PRO A 168 39.12 -33.59 -29.19
N GLY A 169 37.96 -34.13 -29.58
CA GLY A 169 37.76 -35.58 -29.50
C GLY A 169 36.88 -36.14 -28.36
N SER A 170 35.59 -36.28 -28.67
CA SER A 170 34.73 -37.47 -28.46
C SER A 170 35.03 -38.48 -27.33
N ARG A 171 33.98 -38.87 -26.57
CA ARG A 171 33.39 -40.24 -26.58
C ARG A 171 32.27 -40.44 -25.53
N ARG A 172 31.12 -40.91 -26.04
CA ARG A 172 30.21 -41.99 -25.57
C ARG A 172 29.68 -42.00 -24.12
N GLY A 173 28.34 -42.07 -23.99
CA GLY A 173 27.60 -42.51 -22.79
C GLY A 173 27.80 -44.01 -22.46
N PRO A 174 27.08 -44.58 -21.45
CA PRO A 174 25.63 -44.77 -21.53
C PRO A 174 24.83 -44.73 -20.19
N GLN A 175 23.51 -44.66 -20.28
CA GLN A 175 22.50 -45.25 -19.38
C GLN A 175 21.64 -46.20 -20.25
N PRO A 176 20.75 -47.12 -19.77
CA PRO A 176 20.14 -47.25 -18.43
C PRO A 176 19.98 -48.72 -17.91
N ALA A 177 19.39 -48.90 -16.71
CA ALA A 177 18.75 -50.17 -16.34
C ALA A 177 17.45 -49.95 -15.54
N ARG A 178 16.40 -50.66 -15.97
CA ARG A 178 15.04 -50.75 -15.42
C ARG A 178 14.98 -51.82 -14.32
N ALA A 179 14.17 -51.60 -13.28
CA ALA A 179 13.41 -52.66 -12.61
C ALA A 179 12.22 -52.09 -11.79
N LEU A 180 11.04 -52.66 -12.02
CA LEU A 180 9.81 -52.72 -11.21
C LEU A 180 9.28 -54.16 -11.43
N PRO A 181 8.37 -54.77 -10.62
CA PRO A 181 7.41 -54.12 -9.72
C PRO A 181 7.20 -54.81 -8.34
N GLY A 182 6.51 -54.13 -7.43
CA GLY A 182 5.97 -54.72 -6.20
C GLY A 182 4.81 -53.90 -5.64
N ARG A 183 3.58 -54.41 -5.78
CA ARG A 183 2.33 -53.82 -5.27
C ARG A 183 2.25 -53.98 -3.75
N ARG A 184 1.95 -52.90 -3.00
CA ARG A 184 1.06 -52.94 -1.81
C ARG A 184 0.33 -51.61 -1.65
N ARG A 185 -0.99 -51.68 -1.42
CA ARG A 185 -1.88 -50.57 -1.05
C ARG A 185 -1.68 -50.23 0.44
N ALA A 186 -1.64 -48.94 0.80
CA ALA A 186 -2.23 -48.40 2.04
C ALA A 186 -2.13 -46.86 2.09
N THR A 187 -3.31 -46.24 2.18
CA THR A 187 -3.72 -44.96 2.79
C THR A 187 -2.72 -44.08 3.58
N GLY A 188 -2.72 -42.75 3.32
CA GLY A 188 -2.32 -41.71 4.30
C GLY A 188 -1.51 -40.50 3.79
N ARG A 189 -2.13 -39.32 3.67
CA ARG A 189 -1.51 -37.97 3.50
C ARG A 189 -0.78 -37.50 4.80
N PRO A 190 -0.02 -36.38 4.84
CA PRO A 190 0.93 -35.82 3.88
C PRO A 190 2.28 -35.45 4.56
N ARG A 191 3.36 -36.19 4.32
CA ARG A 191 4.73 -35.82 4.77
C ARG A 191 5.57 -35.07 3.70
N ARG A 192 5.00 -34.82 2.51
CA ARG A 192 5.72 -34.20 1.37
C ARG A 192 5.83 -32.67 1.46
N ASP A 193 4.88 -31.98 2.08
CA ASP A 193 4.90 -30.50 2.17
C ASP A 193 5.94 -29.97 3.16
N ALA A 194 6.25 -30.72 4.22
CA ALA A 194 7.27 -30.31 5.20
C ALA A 194 8.70 -30.40 4.61
N ARG A 195 8.98 -31.40 3.77
CA ARG A 195 10.30 -31.57 3.13
C ARG A 195 10.54 -30.57 2.00
N LEU A 196 9.49 -30.11 1.31
CA LEU A 196 9.59 -29.03 0.32
C LEU A 196 9.82 -27.66 0.99
N ARG A 197 9.22 -27.42 2.16
CA ARG A 197 9.46 -26.19 2.96
C ARG A 197 10.88 -26.14 3.54
N ALA A 198 11.39 -27.27 4.04
CA ALA A 198 12.76 -27.37 4.55
C ALA A 198 13.81 -27.14 3.43
N ARG A 199 13.62 -27.76 2.25
CA ARG A 199 14.50 -27.54 1.08
C ARG A 199 14.40 -26.14 0.48
N GLY A 200 13.27 -25.45 0.65
CA GLY A 200 13.10 -24.04 0.26
C GLY A 200 13.88 -23.08 1.16
N ALA A 201 13.88 -23.32 2.48
CA ALA A 201 14.65 -22.53 3.44
C ALA A 201 16.18 -22.68 3.24
N ASP A 202 16.66 -23.90 2.97
CA ASP A 202 18.08 -24.14 2.68
C ASP A 202 18.54 -23.50 1.37
N ARG A 203 17.68 -23.46 0.34
CA ARG A 203 17.98 -22.83 -0.96
C ARG A 203 17.91 -21.30 -0.92
N ALA A 204 16.95 -20.73 -0.18
CA ALA A 204 16.90 -19.28 0.04
C ALA A 204 18.13 -18.78 0.85
N GLY A 205 18.52 -19.55 1.87
CA GLY A 205 19.75 -19.28 2.63
C GLY A 205 21.03 -19.47 1.80
N ALA A 206 21.06 -20.44 0.87
CA ALA A 206 22.19 -20.65 -0.03
C ALA A 206 22.29 -19.62 -1.16
N ALA A 207 21.17 -19.12 -1.70
CA ALA A 207 21.16 -18.09 -2.74
C ALA A 207 21.71 -16.73 -2.25
N LEU A 208 21.63 -16.46 -0.94
CA LEU A 208 22.20 -15.27 -0.30
C LEU A 208 23.68 -15.41 0.09
N ARG A 209 24.28 -16.61 -0.04
CA ARG A 209 25.70 -16.89 0.27
C ARG A 209 26.66 -16.64 -0.90
N GLY A 210 26.17 -16.18 -2.06
CA GLY A 210 27.03 -15.74 -3.16
C GLY A 210 27.70 -14.41 -2.81
N ARG A 211 29.03 -14.44 -2.58
CA ARG A 211 29.95 -13.32 -2.26
C ARG A 211 29.28 -11.94 -2.34
N ARG A 212 28.91 -11.42 -1.16
CA ARG A 212 28.47 -10.03 -0.98
C ARG A 212 29.63 -9.10 -1.36
N PRO A 213 29.47 -8.10 -2.24
CA PRO A 213 30.16 -6.84 -1.97
C PRO A 213 29.63 -6.35 -0.62
N ALA A 214 30.53 -5.96 0.29
CA ALA A 214 30.18 -5.45 1.61
C ALA A 214 29.03 -4.44 1.48
N ASP A 215 27.88 -4.76 2.06
CA ASP A 215 26.78 -3.81 2.18
C ASP A 215 27.09 -2.97 3.42
N PRO A 216 27.41 -1.67 3.30
CA PRO A 216 27.80 -0.84 4.44
C PRO A 216 26.71 -0.80 5.52
N ALA A 217 25.44 -1.08 5.19
CA ALA A 217 24.34 -1.05 6.16
C ALA A 217 24.48 -2.09 7.29
N ALA A 218 25.14 -3.24 7.05
CA ALA A 218 25.31 -4.28 8.08
C ALA A 218 26.46 -3.98 9.06
N ASP A 219 27.50 -3.26 8.62
CA ASP A 219 28.64 -2.85 9.46
C ASP A 219 28.33 -1.60 10.30
N HIS A 220 27.26 -0.86 9.99
CA HIS A 220 26.93 0.40 10.68
C HIS A 220 25.90 0.26 11.82
N GLN A 221 25.27 -0.91 12.03
CA GLN A 221 24.27 -1.12 13.08
C GLN A 221 24.28 -2.56 13.65
N PRO A 222 25.26 -2.94 14.48
CA PRO A 222 25.36 -4.29 15.06
C PRO A 222 24.11 -4.69 15.88
N ASP A 223 23.42 -3.72 16.47
CA ASP A 223 22.18 -3.94 17.23
C ASP A 223 21.04 -4.53 16.38
N LEU A 224 21.02 -4.27 15.07
CA LEU A 224 20.05 -4.90 14.17
C LEU A 224 20.27 -6.41 14.09
N LEU A 225 21.52 -6.86 14.02
CA LEU A 225 21.84 -8.29 14.02
C LEU A 225 21.55 -8.90 15.39
N ALA A 226 21.80 -8.19 16.49
CA ALA A 226 21.41 -8.62 17.83
C ALA A 226 19.88 -8.82 17.95
N SER A 227 19.08 -8.04 17.22
CA SER A 227 17.62 -8.22 17.20
C SER A 227 17.15 -9.58 16.63
N LEU A 228 18.02 -10.27 15.88
CA LEU A 228 17.80 -11.61 15.32
C LEU A 228 18.34 -12.73 16.23
N ALA A 229 19.05 -12.39 17.31
CA ALA A 229 19.69 -13.37 18.19
C ALA A 229 18.68 -14.24 18.95
N ASP A 230 17.44 -13.78 19.12
CA ASP A 230 16.34 -14.57 19.69
C ASP A 230 15.56 -15.28 18.58
N PRO A 231 15.70 -16.62 18.42
CA PRO A 231 15.02 -17.37 17.37
C PRO A 231 13.49 -17.29 17.47
N ARG A 232 12.93 -17.02 18.66
CA ARG A 232 11.48 -16.88 18.83
C ARG A 232 10.96 -15.65 18.10
N ARG A 233 11.68 -14.52 18.19
CA ARG A 233 11.33 -13.28 17.49
C ARG A 233 11.34 -13.42 15.97
N VAL A 234 12.14 -14.35 15.47
CA VAL A 234 12.28 -14.64 14.04
C VAL A 234 11.16 -15.55 13.51
N VAL A 235 10.43 -16.28 14.36
CA VAL A 235 9.38 -17.21 13.93
C VAL A 235 7.98 -16.73 14.34
N GLU A 236 7.88 -16.01 15.46
CA GLU A 236 6.62 -15.55 16.01
C GLU A 236 5.95 -14.47 15.15
N ARG A 237 4.63 -14.58 15.07
CA ARG A 237 3.80 -13.66 14.31
C ARG A 237 3.55 -12.42 15.17
N LYS A 238 3.75 -11.23 14.61
CA LYS A 238 3.42 -9.98 15.30
C LYS A 238 2.11 -9.39 14.78
N THR A 239 1.29 -8.94 15.71
CA THR A 239 0.07 -8.18 15.48
C THR A 239 0.37 -6.67 15.53
N ALA A 240 -0.61 -5.84 15.18
CA ALA A 240 -0.51 -4.40 15.36
C ALA A 240 -0.31 -3.98 16.83
N ARG A 241 -0.80 -4.79 17.80
CA ARG A 241 -0.56 -4.55 19.23
C ARG A 241 0.91 -4.76 19.56
N ASP A 242 1.50 -5.83 19.04
CA ASP A 242 2.89 -6.20 19.33
C ASP A 242 3.86 -5.16 18.76
N PHE A 243 3.62 -4.66 17.53
CA PHE A 243 4.42 -3.56 16.98
C PHE A 243 4.28 -2.27 17.78
N ARG A 244 3.07 -1.90 18.23
CA ARG A 244 2.91 -0.73 19.11
C ARG A 244 3.67 -0.90 20.43
N ALA A 245 3.64 -2.09 21.02
CA ALA A 245 4.39 -2.38 22.23
C ALA A 245 5.91 -2.31 21.99
N ALA A 246 6.40 -2.86 20.88
CA ALA A 246 7.81 -2.81 20.51
C ALA A 246 8.32 -1.39 20.25
N LEU A 247 7.46 -0.50 19.74
CA LEU A 247 7.79 0.91 19.49
C LEU A 247 7.52 1.83 20.70
N ALA A 248 6.86 1.36 21.76
CA ALA A 248 6.56 2.17 22.93
C ALA A 248 7.79 2.80 23.64
N PRO A 249 8.99 2.18 23.65
CA PRO A 249 10.18 2.76 24.28
C PRO A 249 10.62 4.12 23.71
N VAL A 250 10.13 4.54 22.53
CA VAL A 250 10.38 5.89 22.00
C VAL A 250 9.82 7.00 22.89
N PHE A 251 8.90 6.66 23.81
CA PHE A 251 8.32 7.59 24.77
C PHE A 251 8.88 7.38 26.20
N ALA A 252 10.00 6.67 26.34
CA ALA A 252 10.64 6.49 27.64
C ALA A 252 10.98 7.87 28.26
N PRO A 253 10.72 8.06 29.57
CA PRO A 253 11.10 9.28 30.27
C PRO A 253 12.60 9.56 30.13
N GLY A 254 12.97 10.84 30.04
CA GLY A 254 14.36 11.29 29.99
C GLY A 254 14.98 11.33 28.59
N LEU A 255 14.33 10.79 27.56
CA LEU A 255 14.81 10.94 26.18
C LEU A 255 14.48 12.32 25.62
N ALA A 256 15.50 13.01 25.10
CA ALA A 256 15.33 14.24 24.34
C ALA A 256 14.59 13.97 23.02
N ARG A 257 13.90 14.98 22.47
CA ARG A 257 13.04 14.79 21.28
C ARG A 257 13.78 14.19 20.09
N ALA A 258 15.01 14.65 19.83
CA ALA A 258 15.84 14.12 18.74
C ALA A 258 16.13 12.62 18.95
N GLU A 259 16.44 12.21 20.18
CA GLU A 259 16.71 10.82 20.54
C GLU A 259 15.47 9.93 20.37
N GLN A 260 14.27 10.46 20.62
CA GLN A 260 13.01 9.74 20.40
C GLN A 260 12.78 9.42 18.92
N TRP A 261 13.08 10.37 18.03
CA TRP A 261 13.00 10.15 16.57
C TRP A 261 14.02 9.11 16.11
N ASP A 262 15.23 9.14 16.63
CA ASP A 262 16.27 8.17 16.31
C ASP A 262 15.96 6.77 16.87
N ALA A 263 15.41 6.71 18.08
CA ALA A 263 14.91 5.47 18.66
C ALA A 263 13.79 4.86 17.80
N LEU A 264 12.87 5.68 17.29
CA LEU A 264 11.79 5.22 16.41
C LEU A 264 12.35 4.57 15.13
N ARG A 265 13.37 5.17 14.52
CA ARG A 265 14.04 4.61 13.32
C ARG A 265 14.69 3.25 13.62
N ARG A 266 15.50 3.17 14.68
CA ARG A 266 16.19 1.94 15.08
C ARG A 266 15.22 0.81 15.41
N LEU A 267 14.21 1.08 16.24
CA LEU A 267 13.20 0.09 16.62
C LEU A 267 12.40 -0.39 15.41
N LYS A 268 11.99 0.52 14.52
CA LYS A 268 11.32 0.15 13.28
C LYS A 268 12.20 -0.76 12.42
N GLN A 269 13.49 -0.45 12.27
CA GLN A 269 14.40 -1.23 11.42
C GLN A 269 14.61 -2.64 11.98
N ALA A 270 14.75 -2.78 13.30
CA ALA A 270 14.82 -4.08 13.96
C ALA A 270 13.55 -4.92 13.73
N GLU A 271 12.37 -4.29 13.84
CA GLU A 271 11.09 -4.96 13.60
C GLU A 271 10.87 -5.33 12.12
N GLU A 272 11.26 -4.46 11.18
CA GLU A 272 11.20 -4.76 9.74
C GLU A 272 12.10 -5.94 9.40
N LEU A 273 13.33 -5.99 9.94
CA LEU A 273 14.27 -7.07 9.70
C LEU A 273 13.67 -8.43 10.09
N GLN A 274 12.99 -8.51 11.24
CA GLN A 274 12.30 -9.73 11.66
C GLN A 274 11.15 -10.11 10.72
N VAL A 275 10.36 -9.13 10.25
CA VAL A 275 9.27 -9.36 9.28
C VAL A 275 9.81 -9.87 7.94
N VAL A 276 10.89 -9.26 7.44
CA VAL A 276 11.59 -9.69 6.22
C VAL A 276 12.16 -11.09 6.40
N TRP A 277 12.79 -11.39 7.53
CA TRP A 277 13.37 -12.70 7.78
C TRP A 277 12.32 -13.82 7.79
N ARG A 278 11.15 -13.59 8.41
CA ARG A 278 10.01 -14.51 8.34
C ARG A 278 9.57 -14.80 6.90
N TYR A 279 9.55 -13.76 6.05
CA TYR A 279 9.21 -13.89 4.64
C TYR A 279 10.29 -14.68 3.87
N LEU A 280 11.57 -14.37 4.06
CA LEU A 280 12.69 -15.05 3.40
C LEU A 280 12.80 -16.54 3.79
N LEU A 281 12.52 -16.89 5.05
CA LEU A 281 12.45 -18.27 5.52
C LEU A 281 11.21 -19.04 5.03
N GLY A 282 10.29 -18.39 4.29
CA GLY A 282 9.06 -19.01 3.79
C GLY A 282 8.01 -19.30 4.87
N THR A 283 8.17 -18.74 6.08
CA THR A 283 7.20 -18.90 7.19
C THR A 283 6.02 -17.92 7.10
N ALA A 284 6.14 -16.90 6.23
CA ALA A 284 5.08 -15.97 5.86
C ALA A 284 4.88 -15.95 4.33
N SER A 285 3.62 -15.99 3.88
CA SER A 285 3.28 -15.72 2.48
C SER A 285 3.42 -14.22 2.15
N ILE A 286 3.44 -13.87 0.87
CA ILE A 286 3.49 -12.46 0.42
C ILE A 286 2.34 -11.61 1.01
N ASP A 287 1.13 -12.16 1.11
CA ASP A 287 -0.01 -11.45 1.71
C ASP A 287 0.20 -11.22 3.20
N ARG A 288 0.86 -12.15 3.89
CA ARG A 288 1.12 -12.03 5.33
C ARG A 288 2.27 -11.08 5.60
N TYR A 289 3.34 -11.19 4.82
CA TYR A 289 4.43 -10.23 4.82
C TYR A 289 3.88 -8.80 4.65
N ALA A 290 2.98 -8.59 3.68
CA ALA A 290 2.37 -7.29 3.48
C ALA A 290 1.50 -6.81 4.64
N ARG A 291 0.75 -7.72 5.29
CA ARG A 291 -0.04 -7.38 6.49
C ARG A 291 0.84 -7.00 7.68
N GLU A 292 1.92 -7.73 7.94
CA GLU A 292 2.84 -7.42 9.04
C GLU A 292 3.58 -6.10 8.77
N MET A 293 4.08 -5.89 7.54
CA MET A 293 4.70 -4.64 7.14
C MET A 293 3.75 -3.44 7.24
N THR A 294 2.47 -3.61 6.86
CA THR A 294 1.47 -2.55 7.04
C THR A 294 1.19 -2.28 8.52
N ALA A 295 1.12 -3.32 9.36
CA ALA A 295 0.91 -3.15 10.80
C ALA A 295 2.10 -2.43 11.47
N LEU A 296 3.33 -2.74 11.06
CA LEU A 296 4.53 -2.01 11.46
C LEU A 296 4.45 -0.55 11.00
N ALA A 297 4.14 -0.29 9.72
CA ALA A 297 4.00 1.05 9.18
C ALA A 297 2.94 1.89 9.92
N GLU A 298 1.78 1.31 10.24
CA GLU A 298 0.74 1.97 11.03
C GLU A 298 1.19 2.29 12.47
N ALA A 299 1.94 1.38 13.11
CA ALA A 299 2.48 1.61 14.44
C ALA A 299 3.55 2.71 14.42
N THR A 300 4.44 2.71 13.43
CA THR A 300 5.44 3.76 13.22
C THR A 300 4.79 5.11 12.93
N LEU A 301 3.75 5.14 12.08
CA LEU A 301 2.98 6.35 11.83
C LEU A 301 2.29 6.87 13.10
N ALA A 302 1.74 5.99 13.94
CA ALA A 302 1.09 6.40 15.18
C ALA A 302 2.09 7.05 16.17
N ALA A 303 3.26 6.43 16.33
CA ALA A 303 4.32 6.97 17.17
C ALA A 303 4.84 8.30 16.61
N GLY A 304 5.17 8.34 15.32
CA GLY A 304 5.65 9.55 14.65
C GLY A 304 4.61 10.68 14.68
N TRP A 305 3.33 10.37 14.47
CA TRP A 305 2.25 11.38 14.53
C TRP A 305 2.14 12.01 15.92
N THR A 306 2.35 11.22 16.97
CA THR A 306 2.39 11.73 18.34
C THR A 306 3.61 12.63 18.55
N LEU A 307 4.81 12.16 18.19
CA LEU A 307 6.05 12.92 18.33
C LEU A 307 6.02 14.25 17.54
N ALA A 308 5.43 14.26 16.34
CA ALA A 308 5.31 15.43 15.49
C ALA A 308 4.49 16.54 16.18
N GLN A 309 3.43 16.17 16.89
CA GLN A 309 2.55 17.10 17.59
C GLN A 309 3.17 17.70 18.85
N MET A 310 4.00 16.97 19.60
CA MET A 310 4.38 17.36 20.95
C MET A 310 5.03 18.77 21.03
N ASP A 311 6.00 19.08 20.17
CA ASP A 311 6.67 20.40 20.20
C ASP A 311 5.79 21.52 19.61
N LEU A 312 4.80 21.17 18.77
CA LEU A 312 3.84 22.13 18.26
C LEU A 312 2.81 22.46 19.33
N VAL A 313 2.36 21.46 20.10
CA VAL A 313 1.45 21.65 21.23
C VAL A 313 2.10 22.48 22.33
N GLU A 314 3.37 22.24 22.63
CA GLU A 314 4.11 23.03 23.63
C GLU A 314 4.21 24.52 23.25
N ARG A 315 4.48 24.81 21.98
CA ARG A 315 4.66 26.19 21.48
C ARG A 315 3.36 26.91 21.19
N HIS A 316 2.41 26.22 20.56
CA HIS A 316 1.21 26.83 20.00
C HIS A 316 -0.05 26.49 20.80
N GLY A 317 -0.02 25.49 21.68
CA GLY A 317 -1.22 24.89 22.25
C GLY A 317 -1.91 23.97 21.24
N VAL A 318 -3.20 23.70 21.45
CA VAL A 318 -4.02 22.87 20.56
C VAL A 318 -5.02 23.72 19.79
N PRO A 319 -5.33 23.40 18.52
CA PRO A 319 -6.32 24.14 17.74
C PRO A 319 -7.72 24.00 18.35
N ARG A 320 -8.39 25.14 18.55
CA ARG A 320 -9.76 25.25 19.06
C ARG A 320 -10.66 26.05 18.12
N ASP A 321 -11.91 25.62 18.02
CA ASP A 321 -12.94 26.36 17.29
C ASP A 321 -13.42 27.59 18.08
N GLY A 322 -14.32 28.38 17.48
CA GLY A 322 -14.91 29.56 18.10
C GLY A 322 -15.72 29.28 19.39
N ARG A 323 -15.98 28.01 19.74
CA ARG A 323 -16.62 27.58 20.99
C ARG A 323 -15.62 26.99 21.99
N GLY A 324 -14.33 27.08 21.72
CA GLY A 324 -13.27 26.54 22.57
C GLY A 324 -13.13 25.01 22.52
N ARG A 325 -13.78 24.33 21.56
CA ARG A 325 -13.67 22.86 21.40
C ARG A 325 -12.45 22.53 20.56
N PHE A 326 -11.76 21.44 20.89
CA PHE A 326 -10.63 20.96 20.09
C PHE A 326 -11.06 20.70 18.63
N VAL A 327 -10.22 21.12 17.67
CA VAL A 327 -10.39 20.85 16.24
C VAL A 327 -9.56 19.62 15.89
N PRO A 328 -10.15 18.42 15.83
CA PRO A 328 -9.38 17.21 15.58
C PRO A 328 -8.95 17.07 14.11
N ALA A 329 -7.98 16.17 13.90
CA ALA A 329 -7.56 15.71 12.59
C ALA A 329 -7.59 14.18 12.47
N VAL A 330 -7.61 13.72 11.22
CA VAL A 330 -7.57 12.31 10.83
C VAL A 330 -6.57 12.12 9.70
N LEU A 331 -5.76 11.07 9.80
CA LEU A 331 -4.79 10.68 8.79
C LEU A 331 -5.40 9.61 7.87
N VAL A 332 -5.37 9.90 6.57
CA VAL A 332 -5.89 9.04 5.50
C VAL A 332 -4.70 8.40 4.80
N ALA A 333 -4.64 7.07 4.87
CA ALA A 333 -3.70 6.26 4.12
C ALA A 333 -4.19 6.00 2.69
N MET A 334 -3.28 6.09 1.74
CA MET A 334 -3.51 5.92 0.30
C MET A 334 -2.67 4.77 -0.28
N GLY A 335 -2.84 4.48 -1.56
CA GLY A 335 -1.97 3.58 -2.31
C GLY A 335 -1.81 2.18 -1.67
N LYS A 336 -0.56 1.77 -1.44
CA LYS A 336 -0.24 0.47 -0.82
C LYS A 336 -0.57 0.44 0.67
N LEU A 337 -0.39 1.55 1.40
CA LEU A 337 -0.74 1.63 2.82
C LEU A 337 -2.26 1.45 3.01
N GLY A 338 -3.05 2.18 2.22
CA GLY A 338 -4.50 2.12 2.22
C GLY A 338 -5.04 0.70 1.95
N GLY A 339 -4.46 0.01 0.97
CA GLY A 339 -4.81 -1.38 0.66
C GLY A 339 -4.16 -2.47 1.50
N ARG A 340 -3.36 -2.13 2.53
CA ARG A 340 -2.64 -3.09 3.40
C ARG A 340 -1.69 -4.00 2.63
N GLU A 341 -0.92 -3.35 1.76
CA GLU A 341 -0.16 -3.95 0.68
C GLU A 341 1.32 -3.49 0.68
N ILE A 342 1.76 -2.92 1.80
CA ILE A 342 3.13 -2.45 2.03
C ILE A 342 4.12 -3.62 2.00
N VAL A 343 5.27 -3.39 1.38
CA VAL A 343 6.44 -4.29 1.41
C VAL A 343 7.70 -3.42 1.60
N THR A 344 8.85 -4.01 1.92
CA THR A 344 10.12 -3.27 2.06
C THR A 344 10.38 -2.30 0.89
N GLY A 345 10.84 -1.11 1.24
CA GLY A 345 11.05 0.01 0.34
C GLY A 345 9.78 0.65 -0.23
N SER A 346 8.60 0.36 0.33
CA SER A 346 7.38 1.12 -0.01
C SER A 346 7.35 2.42 0.76
N ASP A 347 6.90 3.47 0.08
CA ASP A 347 6.58 4.76 0.69
C ASP A 347 5.23 4.69 1.40
N LEU A 348 5.00 5.64 2.31
CA LEU A 348 3.73 5.83 3.00
C LEU A 348 2.97 6.99 2.36
N ASP A 349 2.06 6.63 1.45
CA ASP A 349 1.15 7.60 0.83
C ASP A 349 0.08 8.03 1.84
N VAL A 350 0.09 9.30 2.27
CA VAL A 350 -0.86 9.80 3.27
C VAL A 350 -1.28 11.25 3.00
N PHE A 351 -2.46 11.62 3.48
CA PHE A 351 -2.87 13.01 3.65
C PHE A 351 -3.69 13.18 4.93
N VAL A 352 -3.85 14.42 5.40
CA VAL A 352 -4.57 14.73 6.64
C VAL A 352 -5.79 15.59 6.39
N VAL A 353 -6.89 15.24 7.07
CA VAL A 353 -8.14 16.00 7.07
C VAL A 353 -8.45 16.46 8.49
N PHE A 354 -8.71 17.75 8.69
CA PHE A 354 -9.12 18.32 9.97
C PHE A 354 -10.57 18.82 9.96
N ALA A 355 -11.15 18.99 11.15
CA ALA A 355 -12.59 19.15 11.29
C ALA A 355 -13.17 20.45 10.71
N GLY A 356 -12.41 21.54 10.71
CA GLY A 356 -12.87 22.87 10.31
C GLY A 356 -11.96 23.96 10.87
N ASP A 357 -12.41 25.21 10.78
CA ASP A 357 -11.64 26.38 11.18
C ASP A 357 -11.41 26.47 12.70
N GLY A 358 -10.39 27.22 13.08
CA GLY A 358 -10.01 27.45 14.46
C GLY A 358 -8.56 27.90 14.59
N ALA A 359 -8.17 28.30 15.79
CA ALA A 359 -6.81 28.73 16.09
C ALA A 359 -6.32 28.05 17.38
N THR A 360 -5.01 27.94 17.52
CA THR A 360 -4.43 27.31 18.70
C THR A 360 -4.63 28.14 19.97
N ASP A 361 -4.55 27.52 21.15
CA ASP A 361 -4.86 28.14 22.45
C ASP A 361 -3.63 28.45 23.32
N GLY A 362 -2.44 28.29 22.78
CA GLY A 362 -1.17 28.52 23.47
C GLY A 362 -0.56 29.90 23.23
N PRO A 363 0.71 30.09 23.67
CA PRO A 363 1.37 31.39 23.69
C PRO A 363 1.48 32.05 22.31
N THR A 364 1.86 31.27 21.30
CA THR A 364 1.94 31.73 19.91
C THR A 364 0.80 31.15 19.11
N ARG A 365 -0.24 31.95 18.87
CA ARG A 365 -1.43 31.54 18.13
C ARG A 365 -1.15 31.31 16.65
N VAL A 366 -1.62 30.18 16.13
CA VAL A 366 -1.63 29.88 14.69
C VAL A 366 -2.97 29.26 14.29
N GLU A 367 -3.32 29.39 13.00
CA GLU A 367 -4.51 28.76 12.44
C GLU A 367 -4.42 27.23 12.48
N ALA A 368 -5.58 26.56 12.59
CA ALA A 368 -5.67 25.10 12.60
C ALA A 368 -5.07 24.48 11.34
N HIS A 369 -5.27 25.13 10.18
CA HIS A 369 -4.65 24.72 8.91
C HIS A 369 -3.13 24.71 8.99
N THR A 370 -2.53 25.78 9.54
CA THR A 370 -1.08 25.89 9.74
C THR A 370 -0.58 24.82 10.70
N PHE A 371 -1.21 24.69 11.87
CA PHE A 371 -0.83 23.70 12.88
C PHE A 371 -0.83 22.28 12.32
N TRP A 372 -1.90 21.88 11.62
CA TRP A 372 -1.99 20.53 11.06
C TRP A 372 -1.06 20.33 9.86
N SER A 373 -0.86 21.35 9.03
CA SER A 373 0.11 21.29 7.92
C SER A 373 1.54 21.11 8.44
N ASP A 374 1.91 21.81 9.52
CA ASP A 374 3.23 21.69 10.16
C ASP A 374 3.42 20.32 10.82
N CYS A 375 2.37 19.76 11.46
CA CYS A 375 2.39 18.39 11.97
C CYS A 375 2.74 17.39 10.84
N VAL A 376 2.11 17.54 9.68
CA VAL A 376 2.33 16.65 8.52
C VAL A 376 3.71 16.84 7.92
N ALA A 377 4.15 18.09 7.72
CA ALA A 377 5.49 18.39 7.21
C ALA A 377 6.56 17.78 8.10
N ARG A 378 6.42 17.96 9.42
CA ARG A 378 7.35 17.40 10.40
C ARG A 378 7.33 15.89 10.42
N LEU A 379 6.16 15.26 10.38
CA LEU A 379 6.03 13.80 10.26
C LEU A 379 6.76 13.28 9.03
N ALA A 380 6.55 13.92 7.87
CA ALA A 380 7.13 13.47 6.61
C ALA A 380 8.64 13.60 6.59
N ALA A 381 9.18 14.75 7.03
CA ALA A 381 10.62 14.96 7.17
C ALA A 381 11.23 13.94 8.14
N THR A 382 10.73 13.87 9.37
CA THR A 382 11.33 13.01 10.40
C THR A 382 11.23 11.51 10.10
N LEU A 383 10.17 11.02 9.44
CA LEU A 383 10.13 9.60 9.06
C LEU A 383 10.95 9.30 7.80
N GLY A 384 11.02 10.24 6.86
CA GLY A 384 11.65 10.07 5.55
C GLY A 384 13.14 10.43 5.48
N ASP A 385 13.63 11.28 6.37
CA ASP A 385 15.01 11.75 6.36
C ASP A 385 16.00 10.62 6.65
N ILE A 386 17.10 10.62 5.90
CA ILE A 386 18.23 9.72 6.11
C ILE A 386 19.12 10.32 7.19
N THR A 387 19.25 9.63 8.31
CA THR A 387 20.07 10.02 9.46
C THR A 387 21.11 8.94 9.77
N ALA A 388 22.00 9.19 10.74
CA ALA A 388 22.88 8.14 11.26
C ALA A 388 22.10 6.94 11.86
N ALA A 389 20.88 7.17 12.35
CA ALA A 389 19.94 6.12 12.78
C ALA A 389 19.20 5.44 11.59
N GLY A 390 19.54 5.79 10.35
CA GLY A 390 18.90 5.33 9.13
C GLY A 390 17.60 6.07 8.80
N VAL A 391 16.66 5.38 8.16
CA VAL A 391 15.34 5.89 7.75
C VAL A 391 14.21 5.05 8.36
N ALA A 392 13.10 5.67 8.76
CA ALA A 392 11.92 4.94 9.21
C ALA A 392 11.09 4.51 7.99
N PHE A 393 10.34 5.42 7.39
CA PHE A 393 9.65 5.20 6.13
C PHE A 393 9.59 6.51 5.35
N PRO A 394 9.92 6.53 4.05
CA PRO A 394 9.60 7.67 3.21
C PRO A 394 8.09 7.93 3.25
N VAL A 395 7.70 9.20 3.38
CA VAL A 395 6.29 9.61 3.41
C VAL A 395 6.01 10.42 2.14
N ASP A 396 5.00 10.00 1.38
CA ASP A 396 4.57 10.68 0.16
C ASP A 396 3.27 11.44 0.39
N LEU A 397 3.32 12.75 0.22
CA LEU A 397 2.20 13.69 0.42
C LEU A 397 1.61 14.20 -0.91
N ARG A 398 2.02 13.63 -2.05
CA ARG A 398 1.58 14.11 -3.38
C ARG A 398 0.13 13.78 -3.71
N LEU A 399 -0.45 12.79 -3.04
CA LEU A 399 -1.86 12.38 -3.23
C LEU A 399 -2.85 13.18 -2.37
N ARG A 400 -2.42 14.28 -1.74
CA ARG A 400 -3.31 15.15 -0.98
C ARG A 400 -4.22 15.96 -1.91
N PRO A 401 -5.46 16.24 -1.49
CA PRO A 401 -6.34 17.14 -2.24
C PRO A 401 -5.76 18.57 -2.28
N GLY A 402 -5.98 19.27 -3.39
CA GLY A 402 -5.59 20.68 -3.56
C GLY A 402 -4.35 20.89 -4.42
N SER A 403 -4.13 22.15 -4.80
CA SER A 403 -3.00 22.57 -5.63
C SER A 403 -1.68 22.61 -4.85
N LYS A 404 -0.56 22.71 -5.59
CA LYS A 404 0.73 23.07 -4.99
C LYS A 404 0.58 24.39 -4.21
N GLY A 405 0.91 24.38 -2.92
CA GLY A 405 0.81 25.56 -2.04
C GLY A 405 -0.37 25.53 -1.05
N SER A 406 -1.34 24.62 -1.19
CA SER A 406 -2.49 24.49 -0.28
C SER A 406 -2.18 23.99 1.14
N GLY A 407 -0.90 23.89 1.51
CA GLY A 407 -0.45 23.21 2.73
C GLY A 407 -0.43 21.68 2.59
N PHE A 408 -0.31 21.00 3.71
CA PHE A 408 -0.23 19.53 3.78
C PHE A 408 -1.45 18.88 4.50
N ALA A 409 -2.38 19.70 4.97
CA ALA A 409 -3.65 19.28 5.55
C ALA A 409 -4.81 20.10 4.96
N ALA A 410 -5.98 19.49 4.84
CA ALA A 410 -7.20 20.16 4.37
C ALA A 410 -8.33 20.05 5.40
N SER A 411 -9.18 21.07 5.51
CA SER A 411 -10.42 20.92 6.28
C SER A 411 -11.36 19.96 5.56
N LEU A 412 -12.31 19.36 6.29
CA LEU A 412 -13.31 18.49 5.67
C LEU A 412 -14.10 19.22 4.57
N ASP A 413 -14.46 20.48 4.80
CA ASP A 413 -15.22 21.27 3.84
C ASP A 413 -14.36 21.61 2.61
N ALA A 414 -13.07 21.91 2.80
CA ALA A 414 -12.14 22.15 1.70
C ALA A 414 -11.91 20.88 0.85
N LEU A 415 -11.80 19.72 1.48
CA LEU A 415 -11.70 18.42 0.81
C LEU A 415 -12.92 18.19 -0.09
N GLU A 416 -14.13 18.38 0.45
CA GLU A 416 -15.36 18.15 -0.30
C GLU A 416 -15.51 19.13 -1.46
N ARG A 417 -15.23 20.42 -1.22
CA ARG A 417 -15.24 21.46 -2.25
C ARG A 417 -14.26 21.14 -3.38
N TYR A 418 -13.01 20.79 -3.04
CA TYR A 418 -11.97 20.47 -4.02
C TYR A 418 -12.41 19.35 -4.97
N TYR A 419 -12.87 18.21 -4.44
CA TYR A 419 -13.26 17.10 -5.29
C TYR A 419 -14.56 17.33 -6.07
N ARG A 420 -15.45 18.20 -5.58
CA ARG A 420 -16.67 18.58 -6.32
C ARG A 420 -16.35 19.48 -7.52
N GLU A 421 -15.42 20.40 -7.36
CA GLU A 421 -15.14 21.45 -8.35
C GLU A 421 -13.98 21.12 -9.29
N HIS A 422 -12.96 20.41 -8.78
CA HIS A 422 -11.67 20.21 -9.45
C HIS A 422 -11.21 18.74 -9.49
N GLY A 423 -12.01 17.81 -8.97
CA GLY A 423 -11.60 16.41 -8.81
C GLY A 423 -11.48 15.67 -10.14
N ASP A 424 -10.27 15.28 -10.49
CA ASP A 424 -10.03 14.48 -11.69
C ASP A 424 -10.44 13.02 -11.49
N LEU A 425 -10.77 12.32 -12.59
CA LEU A 425 -11.16 10.92 -12.53
C LEU A 425 -10.06 10.00 -12.00
N TRP A 426 -8.78 10.28 -12.29
CA TRP A 426 -7.66 9.51 -11.77
C TRP A 426 -7.49 9.68 -10.25
N GLU A 427 -7.81 10.86 -9.71
CA GLU A 427 -7.82 11.08 -8.26
C GLU A 427 -8.96 10.29 -7.61
N ARG A 428 -10.15 10.34 -8.21
CA ARG A 428 -11.30 9.53 -7.79
C ARG A 428 -10.98 8.03 -7.80
N GLN A 429 -10.29 7.54 -8.83
CA GLN A 429 -9.81 6.15 -8.89
C GLN A 429 -8.85 5.84 -7.74
N THR A 430 -7.93 6.76 -7.44
CA THR A 430 -6.95 6.60 -6.37
C THR A 430 -7.62 6.56 -4.99
N LEU A 431 -8.70 7.33 -4.78
CA LEU A 431 -9.51 7.35 -3.56
C LEU A 431 -10.21 6.01 -3.24
N VAL A 432 -10.34 5.08 -4.20
CA VAL A 432 -10.79 3.69 -3.92
C VAL A 432 -9.92 3.01 -2.85
N ARG A 433 -8.65 3.43 -2.74
CA ARG A 433 -7.68 2.90 -1.78
C ARG A 433 -7.67 3.65 -0.45
N ALA A 434 -8.43 4.73 -0.30
CA ALA A 434 -8.39 5.56 0.89
C ALA A 434 -8.85 4.81 2.14
N ARG A 435 -8.01 4.85 3.18
CA ARG A 435 -8.31 4.23 4.48
C ARG A 435 -7.91 5.14 5.62
N LEU A 436 -8.85 5.43 6.50
CA LEU A 436 -8.63 6.22 7.71
C LEU A 436 -7.85 5.37 8.72
N VAL A 437 -6.66 5.81 9.11
CA VAL A 437 -5.72 4.99 9.92
C VAL A 437 -5.45 5.55 11.30
N LEU A 438 -5.45 6.88 11.48
CA LEU A 438 -5.15 7.55 12.76
C LEU A 438 -6.03 8.78 12.93
N GLY A 439 -6.21 9.23 14.18
CA GLY A 439 -6.92 10.47 14.52
C GLY A 439 -8.31 10.26 15.12
N ASP A 440 -9.10 11.32 15.15
CA ASP A 440 -10.39 11.34 15.86
C ASP A 440 -11.45 10.44 15.22
N ARG A 441 -12.18 9.70 16.06
CA ARG A 441 -13.17 8.72 15.62
C ARG A 441 -14.44 9.35 15.09
N VAL A 442 -14.84 10.51 15.62
CA VAL A 442 -16.06 11.21 15.19
C VAL A 442 -15.82 11.83 13.81
N LEU A 443 -14.73 12.57 13.65
CA LEU A 443 -14.29 13.12 12.37
C LEU A 443 -14.07 12.01 11.34
N ALA A 444 -13.42 10.89 11.71
CA ALA A 444 -13.21 9.78 10.79
C ALA A 444 -14.53 9.22 10.22
N ARG A 445 -15.62 9.20 11.00
CA ARG A 445 -16.93 8.81 10.46
C ARG A 445 -17.44 9.79 9.41
N ARG A 446 -17.30 11.10 9.65
CA ARG A 446 -17.69 12.16 8.69
C ARG A 446 -16.86 12.08 7.40
N VAL A 447 -15.53 12.02 7.53
CA VAL A 447 -14.61 11.87 6.39
C VAL A 447 -14.95 10.61 5.57
N ARG A 448 -15.28 9.49 6.23
CA ARG A 448 -15.66 8.25 5.53
C ARG A 448 -16.92 8.43 4.67
N VAL A 449 -17.90 9.19 5.13
CA VAL A 449 -19.13 9.46 4.38
C VAL A 449 -18.80 10.26 3.12
N VAL A 450 -18.05 11.36 3.28
CA VAL A 450 -17.60 12.20 2.15
C VAL A 450 -16.81 11.39 1.14
N LEU A 451 -15.76 10.66 1.55
CA LEU A 451 -14.96 9.83 0.64
C LEU A 451 -15.80 8.77 -0.07
N ARG A 452 -16.77 8.16 0.59
CA ARG A 452 -17.67 7.17 -0.05
C ARG A 452 -18.55 7.82 -1.11
N ALA A 453 -19.08 9.01 -0.84
CA ALA A 453 -19.90 9.75 -1.80
C ALA A 453 -19.05 10.16 -3.03
N LEU A 454 -17.83 10.66 -2.82
CA LEU A 454 -16.91 11.02 -3.90
C LEU A 454 -16.53 9.81 -4.78
N VAL A 455 -16.23 8.67 -4.17
CA VAL A 455 -15.77 7.49 -4.91
C VAL A 455 -16.92 6.73 -5.57
N TYR A 456 -18.02 6.52 -4.83
CA TYR A 456 -19.10 5.59 -5.21
C TYR A 456 -20.47 6.25 -5.36
N GLY A 457 -20.56 7.58 -5.40
CA GLY A 457 -21.82 8.30 -5.53
C GLY A 457 -22.52 8.11 -6.89
N ALA A 458 -21.73 7.89 -7.95
CA ALA A 458 -22.25 7.58 -9.28
C ALA A 458 -21.42 6.44 -9.92
N PRO A 459 -22.01 5.50 -10.67
CA PRO A 459 -21.25 4.53 -11.46
C PRO A 459 -20.32 5.23 -12.46
N LEU A 460 -19.16 4.63 -12.74
CA LEU A 460 -18.31 5.05 -13.85
C LEU A 460 -18.90 4.60 -15.18
N ASP A 461 -19.00 5.52 -16.14
CA ASP A 461 -19.48 5.24 -17.48
C ASP A 461 -18.37 4.79 -18.45
N ARG A 462 -18.74 4.55 -19.71
CA ARG A 462 -17.78 4.12 -20.74
C ARG A 462 -16.74 5.19 -21.08
N THR A 463 -17.11 6.47 -21.02
CA THR A 463 -16.19 7.57 -21.30
C THR A 463 -15.12 7.64 -20.23
N GLY A 464 -15.49 7.55 -18.96
CA GLY A 464 -14.53 7.51 -17.86
C GLY A 464 -13.62 6.28 -17.89
N LEU A 465 -14.13 5.11 -18.32
CA LEU A 465 -13.27 3.93 -18.54
C LEU A 465 -12.18 4.18 -19.60
N LYS A 466 -12.50 4.91 -20.67
CA LYS A 466 -11.51 5.28 -21.70
C LYS A 466 -10.46 6.23 -21.12
N GLU A 467 -10.87 7.25 -20.37
CA GLU A 467 -9.96 8.20 -19.73
C GLU A 467 -9.00 7.50 -18.74
N ILE A 468 -9.50 6.59 -17.90
CA ILE A 468 -8.65 5.76 -17.02
C ILE A 468 -7.65 4.94 -17.85
N ALA A 469 -8.08 4.40 -18.99
CA ALA A 469 -7.20 3.63 -19.86
C ALA A 469 -6.09 4.50 -20.50
N GLU A 470 -6.40 5.75 -20.84
CA GLU A 470 -5.43 6.74 -21.34
C GLU A 470 -4.41 7.13 -20.28
N VAL A 471 -4.86 7.42 -19.06
CA VAL A 471 -3.99 7.67 -17.89
C VAL A 471 -3.04 6.49 -17.69
N ARG A 472 -3.56 5.25 -17.73
CA ARG A 472 -2.75 4.04 -17.59
C ARG A 472 -1.72 3.89 -18.70
N ALA A 473 -2.10 4.19 -19.94
CA ALA A 473 -1.22 4.12 -21.10
C ALA A 473 -0.05 5.11 -20.98
N ARG A 474 -0.32 6.37 -20.58
CA ARG A 474 0.72 7.38 -20.31
C ARG A 474 1.68 6.91 -19.22
N MET A 475 1.14 6.45 -18.08
CA MET A 475 1.96 5.93 -16.97
C MET A 475 2.87 4.76 -17.39
N GLN A 476 2.41 3.90 -18.30
CA GLN A 476 3.22 2.80 -18.81
C GLN A 476 4.44 3.30 -19.57
N VAL A 477 4.26 4.28 -20.44
CA VAL A 477 5.34 4.85 -21.25
C VAL A 477 6.31 5.60 -20.35
N GLU A 478 5.81 6.49 -19.50
CA GLU A 478 6.62 7.39 -18.69
C GLU A 478 7.33 6.70 -17.52
N LEU A 479 6.68 5.74 -16.85
CA LEU A 479 7.21 5.09 -15.65
C LEU A 479 7.75 3.68 -15.94
N GLY A 480 7.15 2.95 -16.88
CA GLY A 480 7.61 1.61 -17.25
C GLY A 480 8.95 1.65 -17.98
N LYS A 481 9.06 2.47 -19.03
CA LYS A 481 10.26 2.61 -19.88
C LYS A 481 10.85 1.26 -20.30
N GLU A 482 9.99 0.33 -20.71
CA GLU A 482 10.42 -1.01 -21.13
C GLU A 482 11.15 -0.96 -22.47
N THR A 483 12.17 -1.81 -22.62
CA THR A 483 12.90 -2.04 -23.87
C THR A 483 13.07 -3.56 -24.06
N PRO A 484 13.49 -4.06 -25.23
CA PRO A 484 13.64 -5.51 -25.45
C PRO A 484 14.50 -6.23 -24.39
N GLY A 485 15.45 -5.53 -23.76
CA GLY A 485 16.32 -6.06 -22.71
C GLY A 485 15.93 -5.70 -21.27
N ARG A 486 14.91 -4.85 -21.06
CA ARG A 486 14.56 -4.29 -19.75
C ARG A 486 13.05 -4.30 -19.53
N LEU A 487 12.60 -4.98 -18.49
CA LEU A 487 11.20 -5.11 -18.12
C LEU A 487 10.88 -4.34 -16.84
N HIS A 488 9.63 -3.90 -16.68
CA HIS A 488 9.18 -3.19 -15.48
C HIS A 488 7.99 -3.91 -14.83
N VAL A 489 8.22 -4.55 -13.69
CA VAL A 489 7.26 -5.46 -13.04
C VAL A 489 6.00 -4.73 -12.54
N LYS A 490 6.15 -3.47 -12.12
CA LYS A 490 5.03 -2.64 -11.63
C LYS A 490 4.26 -1.95 -12.76
N PHE A 491 4.91 -1.05 -13.50
CA PHE A 491 4.27 -0.17 -14.50
C PHE A 491 4.29 -0.69 -15.94
N GLY A 492 5.06 -1.75 -16.22
CA GLY A 492 5.19 -2.35 -17.55
C GLY A 492 3.92 -3.07 -18.02
N ARG A 493 3.99 -3.65 -19.22
CA ARG A 493 2.87 -4.34 -19.86
C ARG A 493 2.47 -5.59 -19.09
N GLY A 494 1.23 -5.64 -18.61
CA GLY A 494 0.74 -6.75 -17.77
C GLY A 494 1.29 -6.74 -16.34
N GLY A 495 1.88 -5.61 -15.91
CA GLY A 495 2.48 -5.44 -14.60
C GLY A 495 1.46 -5.32 -13.47
N LEU A 496 1.96 -5.13 -12.25
CA LEU A 496 1.11 -5.07 -11.04
C LEU A 496 0.04 -3.98 -11.13
N VAL A 497 0.38 -2.83 -11.74
CA VAL A 497 -0.52 -1.68 -11.88
C VAL A 497 -1.68 -1.98 -12.83
N ASP A 498 -1.53 -2.86 -13.83
CA ASP A 498 -2.67 -3.29 -14.67
C ASP A 498 -3.74 -4.00 -13.83
N VAL A 499 -3.33 -4.84 -12.87
CA VAL A 499 -4.28 -5.54 -11.98
C VAL A 499 -4.96 -4.56 -11.03
N GLU A 500 -4.19 -3.61 -10.49
CA GLU A 500 -4.71 -2.57 -9.59
C GLU A 500 -5.71 -1.66 -10.30
N PHE A 501 -5.36 -1.18 -11.50
CA PHE A 501 -6.24 -0.35 -12.33
C PHE A 501 -7.51 -1.09 -12.74
N LEU A 502 -7.41 -2.35 -13.16
CA LEU A 502 -8.57 -3.18 -13.51
C LEU A 502 -9.53 -3.28 -12.32
N ALA A 503 -9.01 -3.62 -11.14
CA ALA A 503 -9.84 -3.75 -9.95
C ALA A 503 -10.50 -2.41 -9.60
N GLN A 504 -9.74 -1.32 -9.57
CA GLN A 504 -10.24 0.01 -9.22
C GLN A 504 -11.29 0.53 -10.22
N ALA A 505 -11.05 0.36 -11.52
CA ALA A 505 -12.01 0.77 -12.56
C ALA A 505 -13.35 0.03 -12.39
N LEU A 506 -13.31 -1.30 -12.21
CA LEU A 506 -14.51 -2.08 -11.96
C LEU A 506 -15.18 -1.74 -10.62
N GLN A 507 -14.40 -1.37 -9.60
CA GLN A 507 -14.97 -0.86 -8.35
C GLN A 507 -15.72 0.46 -8.56
N LEU A 508 -15.25 1.35 -9.43
CA LEU A 508 -15.97 2.59 -9.76
C LEU A 508 -17.24 2.31 -10.57
N VAL A 509 -17.22 1.30 -11.46
CA VAL A 509 -18.41 0.87 -12.22
C VAL A 509 -19.48 0.26 -11.31
N HIS A 510 -19.11 -0.67 -10.44
CA HIS A 510 -20.07 -1.47 -9.67
C HIS A 510 -20.30 -0.97 -8.23
N GLY A 511 -19.40 -0.14 -7.70
CA GLY A 511 -19.37 0.20 -6.30
C GLY A 511 -20.53 1.06 -5.84
N ALA A 512 -21.20 1.80 -6.72
CA ALA A 512 -22.42 2.51 -6.37
C ALA A 512 -23.52 1.55 -5.87
N GLY A 513 -23.75 0.44 -6.59
CA GLY A 513 -24.80 -0.54 -6.29
C GLY A 513 -24.38 -1.72 -5.41
N ALA A 514 -23.07 -2.01 -5.28
CA ALA A 514 -22.60 -3.18 -4.53
C ALA A 514 -21.52 -2.81 -3.50
N VAL A 515 -21.83 -2.94 -2.21
CA VAL A 515 -20.89 -2.58 -1.13
C VAL A 515 -19.73 -3.59 -1.03
N GLU A 516 -19.94 -4.82 -1.48
CA GLU A 516 -18.99 -5.93 -1.49
C GLU A 516 -17.71 -5.62 -2.27
N VAL A 517 -17.81 -4.74 -3.27
CA VAL A 517 -16.67 -4.35 -4.10
C VAL A 517 -15.88 -3.21 -3.48
N ARG A 518 -16.40 -2.49 -2.47
CA ARG A 518 -15.77 -1.31 -1.84
C ARG A 518 -14.62 -1.67 -0.89
N CYS A 519 -13.79 -2.63 -1.28
CA CYS A 519 -12.62 -3.10 -0.55
C CYS A 519 -11.36 -2.35 -1.01
N CYS A 520 -10.55 -1.84 -0.07
CA CYS A 520 -9.30 -1.16 -0.45
C CYS A 520 -8.25 -2.13 -0.98
N ALA A 521 -8.11 -3.34 -0.41
CA ALA A 521 -7.11 -4.32 -0.86
C ALA A 521 -7.45 -4.93 -2.22
N THR A 522 -6.49 -5.00 -3.15
CA THR A 522 -6.73 -5.41 -4.56
C THR A 522 -7.30 -6.82 -4.63
N ALA A 523 -6.74 -7.76 -3.85
CA ALA A 523 -7.23 -9.13 -3.85
C ALA A 523 -8.65 -9.26 -3.26
N ALA A 524 -9.02 -8.40 -2.31
CA ALA A 524 -10.36 -8.38 -1.74
C ALA A 524 -11.37 -7.74 -2.72
N ALA A 525 -10.97 -6.67 -3.42
CA ALA A 525 -11.76 -6.05 -4.48
C ALA A 525 -12.07 -7.04 -5.61
N LEU A 526 -11.07 -7.75 -6.14
CA LEU A 526 -11.26 -8.78 -7.17
C LEU A 526 -12.24 -9.88 -6.73
N ARG A 527 -12.15 -10.34 -5.48
CA ARG A 527 -13.12 -11.31 -4.91
C ARG A 527 -14.51 -10.70 -4.72
N GLY A 528 -14.62 -9.41 -4.42
CA GLY A 528 -15.89 -8.68 -4.39
C GLY A 528 -16.53 -8.62 -5.76
N LEU A 529 -15.76 -8.26 -6.78
CA LEU A 529 -16.19 -8.22 -8.17
C LEU A 529 -16.68 -9.58 -8.67
N ALA A 530 -16.03 -10.68 -8.27
CA ALA A 530 -16.51 -12.03 -8.56
C ALA A 530 -17.87 -12.34 -7.92
N ARG A 531 -18.05 -11.97 -6.64
CA ARG A 531 -19.30 -12.24 -5.90
C ARG A 531 -20.52 -11.54 -6.49
N VAL A 532 -20.32 -10.39 -7.12
CA VAL A 532 -21.39 -9.59 -7.74
C VAL A 532 -21.56 -9.89 -9.23
N GLY A 533 -20.82 -10.87 -9.77
CA GLY A 533 -20.88 -11.25 -11.18
C GLY A 533 -20.21 -10.28 -12.15
N ALA A 534 -19.48 -9.27 -11.65
CA ALA A 534 -18.72 -8.32 -12.48
C ALA A 534 -17.46 -8.95 -13.10
N LEU A 535 -16.93 -9.99 -12.45
CA LEU A 535 -15.88 -10.84 -13.00
C LEU A 535 -16.29 -12.30 -12.87
N GLU A 536 -15.89 -13.13 -13.84
CA GLU A 536 -15.97 -14.57 -13.70
C GLU A 536 -15.06 -15.02 -12.52
N ALA A 537 -15.53 -15.98 -11.72
CA ALA A 537 -14.87 -16.37 -10.48
C ALA A 537 -13.45 -16.91 -10.70
N GLY A 538 -13.25 -17.73 -11.74
CA GLY A 538 -11.96 -18.23 -12.18
C GLY A 538 -11.02 -17.11 -12.64
N ALA A 539 -11.50 -16.16 -13.43
CA ALA A 539 -10.75 -14.99 -13.87
C ALA A 539 -10.30 -14.11 -12.68
N ALA A 540 -11.20 -13.84 -11.73
CA ALA A 540 -10.85 -13.10 -10.51
C ALA A 540 -9.81 -13.85 -9.66
N ALA A 541 -9.96 -15.16 -9.48
CA ALA A 541 -8.99 -15.99 -8.77
C ALA A 541 -7.61 -15.98 -9.46
N ALA A 542 -7.59 -16.08 -10.79
CA ALA A 542 -6.36 -15.99 -11.58
C ALA A 542 -5.68 -14.62 -11.40
N LEU A 543 -6.41 -13.52 -11.49
CA LEU A 543 -5.88 -12.16 -11.28
C LEU A 543 -5.27 -11.98 -9.88
N VAL A 544 -5.90 -12.56 -8.85
CA VAL A 544 -5.33 -12.56 -7.49
C VAL A 544 -3.98 -13.29 -7.47
N GLU A 545 -3.87 -14.46 -8.11
CA GLU A 545 -2.62 -15.22 -8.17
C GLU A 545 -1.54 -14.51 -9.01
N HIS A 546 -1.93 -13.83 -10.10
CA HIS A 546 -1.02 -13.00 -10.89
C HIS A 546 -0.47 -11.83 -10.07
N ALA A 547 -1.33 -11.10 -9.34
CA ALA A 547 -0.91 -10.02 -8.45
C ALA A 547 0.03 -10.53 -7.34
N ARG A 548 -0.26 -11.69 -6.74
CA ARG A 548 0.61 -12.32 -5.74
C ARG A 548 1.98 -12.67 -6.32
N PHE A 549 2.03 -13.22 -7.53
CA PHE A 549 3.30 -13.50 -8.22
C PHE A 549 4.09 -12.22 -8.49
N LEU A 550 3.47 -11.20 -9.09
CA LEU A 550 4.14 -9.93 -9.41
C LEU A 550 4.64 -9.20 -8.15
N ARG A 551 3.89 -9.31 -7.04
CA ARG A 551 4.31 -8.74 -5.74
C ARG A 551 5.48 -9.51 -5.12
N ARG A 552 5.51 -10.85 -5.22
CA ARG A 552 6.67 -11.65 -4.82
C ARG A 552 7.91 -11.26 -5.63
N LEU A 553 7.75 -11.08 -6.94
CA LEU A 553 8.81 -10.64 -7.83
C LEU A 553 9.33 -9.24 -7.48
N SER A 554 8.44 -8.27 -7.28
CA SER A 554 8.79 -6.91 -6.82
C SER A 554 9.54 -6.95 -5.49
N ALA A 555 9.04 -7.72 -4.51
CA ALA A 555 9.72 -7.89 -3.23
C ALA A 555 11.11 -8.53 -3.38
N ALA A 556 11.25 -9.57 -4.22
CA ALA A 556 12.54 -10.22 -4.46
C ALA A 556 13.55 -9.26 -5.11
N LEU A 557 13.14 -8.47 -6.11
CA LEU A 557 14.00 -7.46 -6.74
C LEU A 557 14.51 -6.42 -5.75
N ARG A 558 13.61 -5.95 -4.86
CA ARG A 558 13.94 -4.95 -3.84
C ARG A 558 14.85 -5.49 -2.74
N LEU A 559 14.71 -6.76 -2.37
CA LEU A 559 15.53 -7.40 -1.33
C LEU A 559 16.88 -7.89 -1.86
N LEU A 560 16.98 -8.25 -3.15
CA LEU A 560 18.22 -8.73 -3.77
C LEU A 560 19.06 -7.61 -4.40
N GLY A 561 18.44 -6.46 -4.70
CA GLY A 561 19.10 -5.30 -5.29
C GLY A 561 19.74 -4.41 -4.24
N ALA A 562 20.86 -3.78 -4.59
CA ALA A 562 21.49 -2.75 -3.75
C ALA A 562 20.62 -1.47 -3.65
N ARG A 563 19.67 -1.29 -4.57
CA ARG A 563 18.66 -0.21 -4.53
C ARG A 563 17.29 -0.82 -4.80
N PRO A 564 16.23 -0.38 -4.09
CA PRO A 564 14.87 -0.81 -4.37
C PRO A 564 14.49 -0.49 -5.82
N ALA A 565 14.31 -1.50 -6.65
CA ALA A 565 13.91 -1.35 -8.04
C ALA A 565 12.83 -2.38 -8.41
N ASP A 566 11.88 -1.96 -9.24
CA ASP A 566 10.87 -2.85 -9.83
C ASP A 566 11.20 -3.17 -11.29
N THR A 567 12.48 -3.02 -11.66
CA THR A 567 13.02 -3.26 -13.01
C THR A 567 13.77 -4.57 -13.05
N LEU A 568 13.64 -5.29 -14.16
CA LEU A 568 14.36 -6.52 -14.44
C LEU A 568 15.16 -6.39 -15.74
N ASP A 569 16.48 -6.25 -15.62
CA ASP A 569 17.39 -6.29 -16.76
C ASP A 569 17.66 -7.74 -17.16
N LEU A 570 17.32 -8.09 -18.40
CA LEU A 570 17.28 -9.48 -18.85
C LEU A 570 18.67 -10.07 -19.04
N ALA A 571 19.66 -9.28 -19.45
CA ALA A 571 21.03 -9.76 -19.71
C ALA A 571 21.84 -10.04 -18.43
N GLY A 572 21.46 -9.41 -17.31
CA GLY A 572 22.22 -9.50 -16.06
C GLY A 572 21.99 -10.79 -15.26
N PRO A 573 22.62 -10.90 -14.08
CA PRO A 573 22.45 -12.06 -13.19
C PRO A 573 21.12 -12.03 -12.43
N MET A 574 20.44 -10.88 -12.37
CA MET A 574 19.24 -10.68 -11.56
C MET A 574 18.09 -11.64 -11.90
N PRO A 575 17.74 -11.92 -13.17
CA PRO A 575 16.73 -12.92 -13.52
C PRO A 575 17.01 -14.32 -12.92
N ALA A 576 18.26 -14.76 -12.87
CA ALA A 576 18.63 -16.05 -12.28
C ALA A 576 18.54 -16.03 -10.75
N ARG A 577 18.97 -14.93 -10.11
CA ARG A 577 18.85 -14.74 -8.66
C ARG A 577 17.39 -14.73 -8.20
N VAL A 578 16.56 -13.98 -8.91
CA VAL A 578 15.11 -13.92 -8.68
C VAL A 578 14.47 -15.28 -8.93
N ALA A 579 14.83 -15.98 -10.01
CA ALA A 579 14.33 -17.32 -10.28
C ALA A 579 14.58 -18.26 -9.10
N SER A 580 15.80 -18.28 -8.56
CA SER A 580 16.17 -19.06 -7.38
C SER A 580 15.37 -18.64 -6.13
N ALA A 581 15.29 -17.33 -5.85
CA ALA A 581 14.57 -16.79 -4.70
C ALA A 581 13.06 -17.10 -4.74
N LEU A 582 12.47 -17.18 -5.93
CA LEU A 582 11.06 -17.52 -6.13
C LEU A 582 10.82 -19.04 -6.26
N GLY A 583 11.87 -19.85 -6.22
CA GLY A 583 11.79 -21.32 -6.26
C GLY A 583 11.64 -21.94 -7.65
N HIS A 584 11.97 -21.20 -8.72
CA HIS A 584 12.02 -21.74 -10.08
C HIS A 584 13.30 -22.55 -10.30
N ALA A 585 13.24 -23.59 -11.15
CA ALA A 585 14.40 -24.44 -11.43
C ALA A 585 15.43 -23.73 -12.33
N SER A 586 15.00 -22.77 -13.15
CA SER A 586 15.90 -22.02 -14.04
C SER A 586 15.42 -20.61 -14.36
N ARG A 587 16.35 -19.78 -14.84
CA ARG A 587 16.06 -18.47 -15.44
C ARG A 587 15.03 -18.56 -16.57
N ALA A 588 15.14 -19.59 -17.42
CA ALA A 588 14.25 -19.77 -18.57
C ALA A 588 12.81 -20.06 -18.13
N GLU A 589 12.63 -20.96 -17.16
CA GLU A 589 11.32 -21.29 -16.59
C GLU A 589 10.66 -20.06 -15.95
N PHE A 590 11.42 -19.31 -15.13
CA PHE A 590 10.93 -18.08 -14.52
C PHE A 590 10.46 -17.06 -15.56
N LEU A 591 11.26 -16.80 -16.60
CA LEU A 591 10.90 -15.84 -17.64
C LEU A 591 9.68 -16.30 -18.46
N ALA A 592 9.53 -17.61 -18.71
CA ALA A 592 8.35 -18.16 -19.36
C ALA A 592 7.09 -17.99 -18.50
N GLU A 593 7.18 -18.23 -17.18
CA GLU A 593 6.08 -17.97 -16.26
C GLU A 593 5.75 -16.48 -16.16
N TYR A 594 6.76 -15.62 -16.08
CA TYR A 594 6.58 -14.17 -16.09
C TYR A 594 5.77 -13.73 -17.31
N ARG A 595 6.20 -14.09 -18.53
CA ARG A 595 5.52 -13.73 -19.78
C ARG A 595 4.09 -14.28 -19.85
N ARG A 596 3.88 -15.52 -19.42
CA ARG A 596 2.54 -16.13 -19.38
C ARG A 596 1.60 -15.34 -18.47
N ARG A 597 2.07 -14.97 -17.27
CA ARG A 597 1.26 -14.25 -16.29
C ARG A 597 1.00 -12.80 -16.71
N THR A 598 2.01 -12.08 -17.17
CA THR A 598 1.82 -10.69 -17.64
C THR A 598 0.98 -10.64 -18.90
N GLY A 599 1.11 -11.61 -19.81
CA GLY A 599 0.23 -11.77 -20.96
C GLY A 599 -1.24 -11.96 -20.55
N ALA A 600 -1.52 -12.82 -19.57
CA ALA A 600 -2.87 -13.03 -19.05
C ALA A 600 -3.45 -11.77 -18.37
N VAL A 601 -2.66 -11.09 -17.54
CA VAL A 601 -3.06 -9.82 -16.90
C VAL A 601 -3.38 -8.78 -17.98
N ARG A 602 -2.54 -8.67 -19.00
CA ARG A 602 -2.75 -7.72 -20.06
C ARG A 602 -4.02 -8.01 -20.86
N ALA A 603 -4.27 -9.27 -21.20
CA ALA A 603 -5.49 -9.66 -21.90
C ALA A 603 -6.75 -9.29 -21.09
N ALA A 604 -6.73 -9.49 -19.77
CA ALA A 604 -7.83 -9.07 -18.90
C ALA A 604 -8.01 -7.54 -18.88
N TRP A 605 -6.91 -6.78 -18.86
CA TRP A 605 -6.94 -5.31 -18.94
C TRP A 605 -7.48 -4.80 -20.29
N GLU A 606 -7.06 -5.40 -21.40
CA GLU A 606 -7.54 -5.04 -22.74
C GLU A 606 -9.02 -5.41 -22.93
N ALA A 607 -9.48 -6.53 -22.35
CA ALA A 607 -10.89 -6.92 -22.38
C ALA A 607 -11.82 -5.94 -21.65
N LEU A 608 -11.33 -5.20 -20.65
CA LEU A 608 -12.11 -4.15 -19.98
C LEU A 608 -12.37 -2.94 -20.91
N ARG A 609 -11.49 -2.72 -21.89
CA ARG A 609 -11.57 -1.58 -22.83
C ARG A 609 -12.49 -1.83 -24.01
N ALA A 610 -12.73 -3.10 -24.34
CA ALA A 610 -13.61 -3.54 -25.41
C ALA A 610 -15.07 -3.52 -24.95
#